data_AF-A0A0B7H2E6-F1
#
_entry.id   AF-A0A0B7H2E6-F1
#
_cell.length_a   1.000
_cell.length_b   1.000
_cell.length_c   1.000
_cell.angle_alpha   90.00
_cell.angle_beta   90.00
_cell.angle_gamma   90.00
#
_symmetry.space_group_name_H-M   'P 1'
#
loop_
_entity.id
_entity.type
_entity.pdbx_description
1 polymer ?
#
loop_
_entity_poly.entity_id
_entity_poly.type
_entity_poly.pdbx_seq_one_letter_code
_entity_poly.pdbx_strand_id
1 'polypeptide(L)'
;MRWILKIILFPISLVLSILTAFLTFLLGIGTALLYIVMVFCIFGAIASFVQGEIGIGISGLVIGFLFSPYGLPMIGATVIAFIELINEKIKAV
;
A
#
# COMPACT_ATOMS: atom_id res chain seq x y z
N MET A 1 -9.63 6.92 37.35
CA MET A 1 -8.73 7.53 36.35
C MET A 1 -8.89 6.95 34.94
N ARG A 2 -9.03 5.62 34.75
CA ARG A 2 -9.25 4.98 33.42
C ARG A 2 -10.43 5.54 32.59
N TRP A 3 -11.56 5.88 33.21
CA TRP A 3 -12.73 6.42 32.51
C TRP A 3 -12.50 7.80 31.87
N ILE A 4 -11.73 8.67 32.52
CA ILE A 4 -11.42 10.01 32.01
C ILE A 4 -10.48 9.91 30.80
N LEU A 5 -9.49 9.00 30.87
CA LEU A 5 -8.61 8.72 29.74
C LEU A 5 -9.39 8.22 28.52
N LYS A 6 -10.33 7.28 28.70
CA LYS A 6 -11.18 6.80 27.59
C LYS A 6 -11.96 7.90 26.89
N ILE A 7 -12.49 8.88 27.63
CA ILE A 7 -13.23 10.01 27.04
C ILE A 7 -12.33 10.87 26.16
N ILE A 8 -11.06 11.06 26.54
CA ILE A 8 -10.09 11.86 25.79
C ILE A 8 -9.49 11.08 24.61
N LEU A 9 -9.24 9.77 24.78
CA LEU A 9 -8.66 8.91 23.74
C LEU A 9 -9.69 8.47 22.68
N PHE A 10 -10.98 8.48 23.00
CA PHE A 10 -12.06 8.14 22.06
C PHE A 10 -12.04 8.96 20.76
N PRO A 11 -12.02 10.31 20.78
CA PRO A 11 -11.96 11.10 19.55
C PRO A 11 -10.68 10.83 18.74
N ILE A 12 -9.55 10.57 19.40
CA ILE A 12 -8.29 10.23 18.73
C ILE A 12 -8.42 8.90 17.97
N SER A 13 -8.98 7.88 18.63
CA SER A 13 -9.24 6.58 18.02
C SER A 13 -10.18 6.67 16.82
N LEU A 14 -11.19 7.53 16.92
CA LEU A 14 -12.13 7.80 15.83
C LEU A 14 -11.41 8.37 14.60
N VAL A 15 -10.57 9.40 14.80
CA VAL A 15 -9.78 10.02 13.72
C VAL A 15 -8.83 9.00 13.09
N LEU A 16 -8.12 8.21 13.89
CA LEU A 16 -7.23 7.16 13.36
C LEU A 16 -8.02 6.11 12.55
N SER A 17 -9.23 5.75 12.99
CA SER A 17 -10.06 4.79 12.26
C SER A 17 -10.51 5.33 10.90
N ILE A 18 -10.95 6.59 10.86
CA ILE A 18 -11.34 7.26 9.61
C ILE A 18 -10.13 7.38 8.68
N LEU A 19 -8.97 7.78 9.23
CA LEU A 19 -7.73 7.87 8.50
C LEU A 19 -7.34 6.52 7.88
N THR A 20 -7.34 5.44 8.68
CA THR A 20 -7.01 4.07 8.23
C THR A 20 -7.94 3.62 7.11
N ALA A 21 -9.25 3.85 7.23
CA ALA A 21 -10.22 3.51 6.20
C ALA A 21 -9.97 4.29 4.90
N PHE A 22 -9.69 5.59 5.00
CA PHE A 22 -9.38 6.44 3.83
C PHE A 22 -8.08 6.01 3.13
N LEU A 23 -7.01 5.74 3.89
CA LEU A 23 -5.75 5.22 3.35
C LEU A 23 -5.93 3.86 2.69
N THR A 24 -6.72 2.97 3.29
CA THR A 24 -7.01 1.63 2.73
C THR A 24 -7.77 1.75 1.41
N PHE A 25 -8.74 2.67 1.34
CA PHE A 25 -9.46 2.96 0.10
C PHE A 25 -8.54 3.53 -0.98
N LEU A 26 -7.68 4.50 -0.64
CA LEU A 26 -6.68 5.05 -1.56
C LEU A 26 -5.72 3.97 -2.05
N LEU A 27 -5.25 3.11 -1.14
CA LEU A 27 -4.38 1.98 -1.49
C LEU A 27 -5.12 0.99 -2.39
N GLY A 28 -6.40 0.69 -2.13
CA GLY A 28 -7.22 -0.16 -3.00
C GLY A 28 -7.30 0.36 -4.44
N ILE A 29 -7.61 1.64 -4.62
CA ILE A 29 -7.64 2.27 -5.96
C ILE A 29 -6.22 2.32 -6.57
N GLY A 30 -5.23 2.71 -5.76
CA GLY A 30 -3.84 2.81 -6.20
C GLY A 30 -3.27 1.48 -6.66
N THR A 31 -3.51 0.39 -5.93
CA THR A 31 -3.09 -0.96 -6.32
C THR A 31 -3.74 -1.43 -7.60
N ALA A 32 -5.03 -1.15 -7.81
CA ALA A 32 -5.69 -1.47 -9.06
C ALA A 32 -5.06 -0.73 -10.25
N LEU A 33 -4.75 0.56 -10.10
CA LEU A 33 -4.05 1.35 -11.12
C LEU A 33 -2.62 0.84 -11.37
N LEU A 34 -1.86 0.56 -10.30
CA LEU A 34 -0.51 0.01 -10.40
C LEU A 34 -0.50 -1.35 -11.09
N TYR A 35 -1.53 -2.19 -10.89
CA TYR A 35 -1.65 -3.47 -11.57
C TYR A 35 -1.84 -3.31 -13.09
N ILE A 36 -2.62 -2.32 -13.53
CA ILE A 36 -2.74 -1.99 -14.96
C ILE A 36 -1.37 -1.60 -15.53
N VAL A 37 -0.62 -0.74 -14.84
CA VAL A 37 0.73 -0.32 -15.27
C VAL A 37 1.70 -1.50 -15.28
N MET A 38 1.65 -2.37 -14.27
CA MET A 38 2.46 -3.58 -14.19
C MET A 38 2.29 -4.46 -15.44
N VAL A 39 1.04 -4.68 -15.88
CA VAL A 39 0.77 -5.48 -17.08
C VAL A 39 1.45 -4.88 -18.31
N PHE A 40 1.39 -3.56 -18.50
CA PHE A 40 2.12 -2.88 -19.58
C PHE A 40 3.64 -3.03 -19.45
N CYS A 41 4.20 -2.95 -18.24
CA CYS A 41 5.63 -3.17 -18.02
C CYS A 41 6.06 -4.59 -18.40
N ILE A 42 5.24 -5.61 -18.10
CA ILE A 42 5.53 -7.00 -18.48
C ILE A 42 5.47 -7.17 -20.00
N PHE A 43 4.45 -6.62 -20.68
CA PHE A 43 4.40 -6.65 -22.14
C PHE A 43 5.59 -5.94 -22.78
N GLY A 44 5.97 -4.78 -22.25
CA GLY A 44 7.16 -4.05 -22.66
C GLY A 44 8.44 -4.89 -22.49
N ALA A 45 8.60 -5.55 -21.35
CA ALA A 45 9.74 -6.41 -21.10
C ALA A 45 9.82 -7.59 -22.09
N ILE A 46 8.70 -8.26 -22.36
CA ILE A 46 8.62 -9.34 -23.35
C ILE A 46 9.01 -8.81 -24.74
N ALA A 47 8.46 -7.67 -25.16
CA ALA A 47 8.78 -7.06 -26.45
C ALA A 47 10.28 -6.73 -26.57
N SER A 48 10.89 -6.18 -25.51
CA SER A 48 12.33 -5.89 -25.47
C SER A 48 13.18 -7.15 -25.57
N PHE A 49 12.79 -8.26 -24.93
CA PHE A 49 13.50 -9.52 -25.08
C PHE A 49 13.42 -10.08 -26.50
N VAL A 50 12.28 -9.95 -27.17
CA VAL A 50 12.12 -10.35 -28.59
C VAL A 50 13.01 -9.51 -29.50
N GLN A 51 13.21 -8.23 -29.19
CA GLN A 51 14.08 -7.32 -29.94
C GLN A 51 15.58 -7.47 -29.61
N GLY A 52 15.94 -8.34 -28.65
CA GLY A 52 17.32 -8.53 -28.20
C GLY A 52 17.83 -7.46 -27.23
N GLU A 53 16.97 -6.53 -26.81
CA GLU A 53 17.31 -5.46 -25.86
C GLU A 53 17.13 -5.94 -24.40
N ILE A 54 18.06 -6.79 -23.97
CA ILE A 54 18.02 -7.45 -22.65
C ILE A 54 17.98 -6.43 -21.49
N GLY A 55 18.72 -5.31 -21.62
CA GLY A 55 18.78 -4.27 -20.58
C GLY A 55 17.41 -3.62 -20.31
N ILE A 56 16.67 -3.32 -21.37
CA ILE A 56 15.32 -2.75 -21.27
C ILE A 56 14.32 -3.80 -20.79
N GLY A 57 14.49 -5.07 -21.20
CA GLY A 57 13.70 -6.18 -20.69
C GLY A 57 13.81 -6.33 -19.17
N ILE A 58 15.03 -6.34 -18.63
CA ILE A 58 15.27 -6.45 -17.18
C ILE A 58 14.71 -5.24 -16.43
N SER A 59 14.91 -4.03 -16.93
CA SER A 59 14.38 -2.84 -16.26
C SER A 59 12.84 -2.84 -16.23
N GLY A 60 12.19 -3.28 -17.31
CA GLY A 60 10.75 -3.50 -17.36
C GLY A 60 10.25 -4.52 -16.33
N LEU A 61 10.99 -5.62 -16.13
CA LEU A 61 10.67 -6.61 -15.09
C LEU A 61 10.83 -6.04 -13.68
N VAL A 62 11.90 -5.29 -13.40
CA VAL A 62 12.13 -4.66 -12.09
C VAL A 62 11.02 -3.66 -11.77
N ILE A 63 10.66 -2.81 -12.74
CA ILE A 63 9.56 -1.83 -12.58
C ILE A 63 8.22 -2.57 -12.39
N GLY A 64 7.97 -3.61 -13.19
CA GLY A 64 6.77 -4.44 -13.04
C GLY A 64 6.68 -5.08 -11.65
N PHE A 65 7.79 -5.59 -11.12
CA PHE A 65 7.84 -6.11 -9.75
C PHE A 65 7.56 -5.04 -8.70
N LEU A 66 8.13 -3.84 -8.84
CA LEU A 66 7.87 -2.72 -7.93
C LEU A 66 6.39 -2.31 -7.90
N PHE A 67 5.67 -2.41 -9.01
CA PHE A 67 4.23 -2.11 -9.07
C PHE A 67 3.34 -3.28 -8.69
N SER A 68 3.89 -4.50 -8.60
CA SER A 68 3.16 -5.67 -8.13
C SER A 68 2.69 -5.51 -6.68
N PRO A 69 1.71 -6.31 -6.21
CA PRO A 69 1.27 -6.30 -4.82
C PRO A 69 2.39 -6.47 -3.78
N TYR A 70 3.55 -7.02 -4.19
CA TYR A 70 4.69 -7.26 -3.32
C TYR A 70 5.68 -6.09 -3.22
N GLY A 71 5.58 -5.08 -4.11
CA GLY A 71 6.47 -3.92 -4.13
C GLY A 71 5.91 -2.73 -3.36
N LEU A 72 5.62 -1.64 -4.07
CA LEU A 72 5.02 -0.40 -3.55
C LEU A 72 3.71 -0.63 -2.76
N PRO A 73 2.74 -1.42 -3.25
CA PRO A 73 1.54 -1.79 -2.49
C PRO A 73 1.81 -2.34 -1.09
N MET A 74 2.80 -3.22 -0.94
CA MET A 74 3.13 -3.86 0.34
C MET A 74 3.63 -2.84 1.38
N ILE A 75 4.40 -1.84 0.94
CA ILE A 75 4.85 -0.74 1.79
C ILE A 75 3.63 0.05 2.29
N GLY A 76 2.71 0.39 1.40
CA GLY A 76 1.46 1.06 1.76
C GLY A 76 0.64 0.27 2.77
N ALA A 77 0.45 -1.03 2.54
CA ALA A 77 -0.28 -1.91 3.44
C ALA A 77 0.38 -2.00 4.82
N THR A 78 1.71 -2.06 4.87
CA THR A 78 2.47 -2.12 6.13
C THR A 78 2.28 -0.83 6.95
N VAL A 79 2.35 0.34 6.30
CA VAL A 79 2.13 1.63 6.98
C VAL A 79 0.71 1.71 7.56
N ILE A 80 -0.30 1.26 6.81
CA ILE A 80 -1.69 1.22 7.28
C ILE A 80 -1.82 0.29 8.49
N ALA A 81 -1.24 -0.90 8.43
CA ALA A 81 -1.25 -1.86 9.53
C ALA A 81 -0.58 -1.29 10.80
N PHE A 82 0.48 -0.49 10.68
CA PHE A 82 1.09 0.20 11.82
C PHE A 82 0.15 1.24 12.44
N ILE A 83 -0.57 2.01 11.64
CA ILE A 83 -1.55 2.99 12.14
C ILE A 83 -2.70 2.27 12.86
N GLU A 84 -3.16 1.16 12.29
CA GLU A 84 -4.21 0.34 12.86
C GLU A 84 -3.79 -0.28 14.20
N LEU A 85 -2.55 -0.81 14.28
CA LEU A 85 -1.95 -1.30 15.52
C LEU A 85 -1.96 -0.23 16.61
N ILE A 86 -1.55 1.00 16.30
CA ILE A 86 -1.56 2.12 17.26
C ILE A 86 -3.00 2.40 17.71
N ASN A 87 -3.95 2.40 16.79
CA ASN A 87 -5.37 2.61 17.10
C ASN A 87 -5.91 1.52 18.04
N GLU A 88 -5.56 0.26 17.82
CA GLU A 88 -5.95 -0.84 18.71
C GLU A 88 -5.34 -0.70 20.11
N LYS A 89 -4.06 -0.32 20.21
CA LYS A 89 -3.42 -0.03 21.51
C LYS A 89 -4.14 1.08 22.25
N ILE A 90 -4.57 2.13 21.56
CA ILE A 90 -5.35 3.25 22.12
C ILE A 90 -6.71 2.76 22.63
N LYS A 91 -7.43 1.95 21.85
CA LYS A 91 -8.74 1.39 22.25
C LYS A 91 -8.66 0.47 23.48
N ALA A 92 -7.51 -0.14 23.72
CA ALA A 92 -7.28 -1.07 24.83
C ALA A 92 -7.01 -0.38 26.18
N VAL A 93 -6.72 0.93 26.20
CA VAL A 93 -6.46 1.74 27.42
C VAL A 93 -7.76 2.12 28.13
#